data_AF-A0A7J5JZ40-F1
#
_entry.id   AF-A0A7J5JZ40-F1
#
_cell.length_a   1.000
_cell.length_b   1.000
_cell.length_c   1.000
_cell.angle_alpha   90.00
_cell.angle_beta   90.00
_cell.angle_gamma   90.00
#
_symmetry.space_group_name_H-M   'P 1'
#
loop_
_entity.id
_entity.type
_entity.pdbx_description
1 polymer ?
#
loop_
_entity_poly.entity_id
_entity_poly.type
_entity_poly.pdbx_seq_one_letter_code
_entity_poly.pdbx_strand_id
1 'polypeptide(L)'
;MKETIEDINADIELQYGKRNIDGNIAYVLRLLEARMKDGVLDDNIPVPSQEAAAKTILLLLDRPELPWETICRENRVRNVMEYLFIRAHNHYDEVHDFVSGLLRSYVKGISPQMVLTFMNVWRYAVCQDRPTRFADEILYPEYADRILDTLSFLLDGEVGRGAALVMVCARDEGLVRNVAHAIVSTEFKHISKTAYNNYLHERFTDKEKNRTIGTLRTKIGYTKDGDGRITFTDRQLSRKGLFFRLWRGIKSLSS
;
A
#
# COMPACT_ATOMS: atom_id res chain seq x y z
N MET A 1 0.88 30.92 -19.47
CA MET A 1 0.22 30.06 -18.47
C MET A 1 1.06 28.79 -18.37
N LYS A 2 1.49 28.36 -17.18
CA LYS A 2 2.25 27.10 -17.04
C LYS A 2 1.24 25.95 -17.04
N GLU A 3 1.47 24.94 -17.87
CA GLU A 3 0.70 23.69 -17.82
C GLU A 3 0.77 23.10 -16.40
N THR A 4 -0.38 22.65 -15.91
CA THR A 4 -0.42 21.93 -14.63
C THR A 4 0.02 20.49 -14.85
N ILE A 5 0.47 19.81 -13.79
CA ILE A 5 0.82 18.37 -13.86
C ILE A 5 -0.37 17.52 -14.33
N GLU A 6 -1.59 18.01 -14.11
CA GLU A 6 -2.83 17.35 -14.53
C GLU A 6 -3.04 17.47 -16.04
N ASP A 7 -2.75 18.65 -16.61
CA ASP A 7 -2.75 18.86 -18.06
C ASP A 7 -1.67 17.98 -18.72
N ILE A 8 -0.48 17.90 -18.12
CA ILE A 8 0.63 17.06 -18.61
C ILE A 8 0.26 15.57 -18.55
N ASN A 9 -0.36 15.08 -17.47
CA ASN A 9 -0.78 13.69 -17.38
C ASN A 9 -1.94 13.36 -18.32
N ALA A 10 -2.91 14.25 -18.47
CA ALA A 10 -4.02 14.09 -19.40
C ALA A 10 -3.52 14.08 -20.85
N ASP A 11 -2.57 14.94 -21.19
CA ASP A 11 -1.92 14.96 -22.50
C ASP A 11 -1.11 13.68 -22.75
N ILE A 12 -0.38 13.18 -21.74
CA ILE A 12 0.32 11.89 -21.83
C ILE A 12 -0.67 10.74 -22.04
N GLU A 13 -1.78 10.70 -21.31
CA GLU A 13 -2.82 9.67 -21.50
C GLU A 13 -3.51 9.78 -22.87
N LEU A 14 -3.69 11.00 -23.38
CA LEU A 14 -4.28 11.26 -24.70
C LEU A 14 -3.33 10.83 -25.84
N GLN A 15 -2.04 11.14 -25.71
CA GLN A 15 -1.03 10.87 -26.74
C GLN A 15 -0.53 9.42 -26.71
N TYR A 16 -0.40 8.82 -25.53
CA TYR A 16 0.26 7.53 -25.34
C TYR A 16 -0.63 6.44 -24.70
N GLY A 17 -1.87 6.78 -24.33
CA GLY A 17 -2.83 5.84 -23.71
C GLY A 17 -2.68 5.70 -22.19
N LYS A 18 -3.64 5.01 -21.56
CA LYS A 18 -3.61 4.72 -20.12
C LYS A 18 -2.53 3.69 -19.78
N ARG A 19 -1.85 3.89 -18.65
CA ARG A 19 -0.89 2.92 -18.12
C ARG A 19 -1.63 1.65 -17.68
N ASN A 20 -1.05 0.48 -17.93
CA ASN A 20 -1.65 -0.81 -17.56
C ASN A 20 -1.61 -1.14 -16.06
N ILE A 21 -1.15 -0.20 -15.22
CA ILE A 21 -0.90 -0.45 -13.80
C ILE A 21 -2.16 -0.98 -13.09
N ASP A 22 -3.31 -0.35 -13.31
CA ASP A 22 -4.57 -0.77 -12.67
C ASP A 22 -5.03 -2.16 -13.14
N GLY A 23 -4.85 -2.48 -14.43
CA GLY A 23 -5.17 -3.80 -14.98
C GLY A 23 -4.22 -4.90 -14.51
N ASN A 24 -2.93 -4.58 -14.41
CA ASN A 24 -1.88 -5.49 -13.92
C ASN A 24 -2.11 -5.86 -12.45
N ILE A 25 -2.49 -4.85 -11.67
CA ILE A 25 -2.92 -5.01 -10.29
C ILE A 25 -4.14 -5.93 -10.21
N ALA A 26 -5.22 -5.62 -10.95
CA ALA A 26 -6.44 -6.43 -10.93
C ALA A 26 -6.18 -7.89 -11.35
N TYR A 27 -5.18 -8.11 -12.19
CA TYR A 27 -4.73 -9.46 -12.55
C TYR A 27 -4.07 -10.21 -11.38
N VAL A 28 -3.14 -9.60 -10.64
CA VAL A 28 -2.52 -10.25 -9.47
C VAL A 28 -3.55 -10.54 -8.39
N LEU A 29 -4.53 -9.64 -8.21
CA LEU A 29 -5.64 -9.86 -7.28
C LEU A 29 -6.43 -11.14 -7.62
N ARG A 30 -6.76 -11.35 -8.90
CA ARG A 30 -7.42 -12.57 -9.36
C ARG A 30 -6.59 -13.84 -9.11
N LEU A 31 -5.26 -13.77 -9.20
CA LEU A 31 -4.39 -14.90 -8.87
C LEU A 31 -4.41 -15.22 -7.37
N LEU A 32 -4.38 -14.20 -6.51
CA LEU A 32 -4.49 -14.35 -5.07
C LEU A 32 -5.85 -14.94 -4.66
N GLU A 33 -6.94 -14.43 -5.23
CA GLU A 33 -8.31 -14.94 -5.00
C GLU A 33 -8.44 -16.41 -5.40
N ALA A 34 -7.89 -16.80 -6.55
CA ALA A 34 -7.92 -18.18 -7.01
C ALA A 34 -7.18 -19.17 -6.08
N ARG A 35 -6.26 -18.66 -5.25
CA ARG A 35 -5.48 -19.44 -4.28
C ARG A 35 -5.98 -19.29 -2.85
N MET A 36 -7.02 -18.51 -2.61
CA MET A 36 -7.63 -18.34 -1.29
C MET A 36 -8.57 -19.51 -1.01
N LYS A 37 -8.34 -20.23 0.10
CA LYS A 37 -9.22 -21.32 0.57
C LYS A 37 -9.53 -21.10 2.04
N ASP A 38 -10.80 -20.98 2.39
CA ASP A 38 -11.28 -20.78 3.77
C ASP A 38 -10.58 -19.62 4.51
N GLY A 39 -10.24 -18.55 3.78
CA GLY A 39 -9.54 -17.38 4.32
C GLY A 39 -8.03 -17.57 4.53
N VAL A 40 -7.46 -18.69 4.09
CA VAL A 40 -6.03 -19.00 4.10
C VAL A 40 -5.50 -18.99 2.68
N LEU A 41 -4.39 -18.28 2.47
CA LEU A 41 -3.70 -18.22 1.18
C LEU A 41 -2.88 -19.50 0.98
N ASP A 42 -3.17 -20.26 -0.08
CA ASP A 42 -2.37 -21.41 -0.52
C ASP A 42 -1.13 -20.91 -1.28
N ASP A 43 -0.02 -20.80 -0.57
CA ASP A 43 1.28 -20.34 -1.07
C ASP A 43 2.22 -21.48 -1.50
N ASN A 44 1.70 -22.70 -1.60
CA ASN A 44 2.43 -23.86 -2.09
C ASN A 44 2.60 -23.80 -3.62
N ILE A 45 3.38 -22.83 -4.07
CA ILE A 45 3.70 -22.60 -5.47
C ILE A 45 5.00 -23.34 -5.82
N PRO A 46 4.99 -24.23 -6.82
CA PRO A 46 6.20 -24.89 -7.29
C PRO A 46 7.25 -23.89 -7.79
N VAL A 47 8.53 -24.17 -7.48
CA VAL A 47 9.66 -23.38 -7.98
C VAL A 47 9.67 -23.42 -9.51
N PRO A 48 9.58 -22.27 -10.20
CA PRO A 48 9.59 -22.23 -11.65
C PRO A 48 10.99 -22.56 -12.22
N SER A 49 11.02 -23.08 -13.45
CA SER A 49 12.29 -23.23 -14.17
C SER A 49 12.96 -21.86 -14.39
N GLN A 50 14.30 -21.82 -14.33
CA GLN A 50 15.07 -20.60 -14.55
C GLN A 50 14.76 -19.93 -15.89
N GLU A 51 14.60 -20.70 -16.97
CA GLU A 51 14.26 -20.17 -18.29
C GLU A 51 12.90 -19.42 -18.30
N ALA A 52 11.85 -20.05 -17.77
CA ALA A 52 10.53 -19.44 -17.69
C ALA A 52 10.53 -18.19 -16.80
N ALA A 53 11.25 -18.22 -15.68
CA ALA A 53 11.39 -17.08 -14.78
C ALA A 53 12.14 -15.91 -15.44
N ALA A 54 13.24 -16.18 -16.14
CA ALA A 54 14.02 -15.17 -16.84
C ALA A 54 13.21 -14.53 -17.98
N LYS A 55 12.57 -15.34 -18.81
CA LYS A 55 11.69 -14.84 -19.88
C LYS A 55 10.58 -13.95 -19.33
N THR A 56 9.96 -14.35 -18.22
CA THR A 56 8.87 -13.59 -17.60
C THR A 56 9.38 -12.27 -17.02
N ILE A 57 10.46 -12.29 -16.24
CA ILE A 57 11.01 -11.07 -15.63
C ILE A 57 11.47 -10.08 -16.71
N LEU A 58 12.12 -10.56 -17.78
CA LEU A 58 12.50 -9.71 -18.92
C LEU A 58 11.27 -9.13 -19.61
N LEU A 59 10.20 -9.91 -19.83
CA LEU A 59 8.96 -9.38 -20.40
C LEU A 59 8.33 -8.28 -19.51
N LEU A 60 8.36 -8.44 -18.19
CA LEU A 60 7.84 -7.44 -17.26
C LEU A 60 8.67 -6.14 -17.28
N LEU A 61 9.98 -6.24 -17.51
CA LEU A 61 10.90 -5.09 -17.52
C LEU A 61 10.95 -4.40 -18.88
N ASP A 62 11.09 -5.15 -19.96
CA ASP A 62 11.32 -4.64 -21.31
C ASP A 62 10.03 -4.24 -22.03
N ARG A 63 8.89 -4.82 -21.63
CA ARG A 63 7.58 -4.62 -22.28
C ARG A 63 6.50 -4.16 -21.28
N PRO A 64 6.70 -3.04 -20.55
CA PRO A 64 5.76 -2.56 -19.53
C PRO A 64 4.38 -2.17 -20.10
N GLU A 65 4.28 -1.96 -21.41
CA GLU A 65 3.05 -1.69 -22.14
C GLU A 65 2.19 -2.95 -22.39
N LEU A 66 2.69 -4.14 -22.08
CA LEU A 66 1.89 -5.37 -22.14
C LEU A 66 1.13 -5.59 -20.83
N PRO A 67 -0.19 -5.83 -20.87
CA PRO A 67 -0.94 -6.24 -19.68
C PRO A 67 -0.42 -7.56 -19.14
N TRP A 68 -0.25 -7.68 -17.82
CA TRP A 68 0.23 -8.90 -17.17
C TRP A 68 -0.69 -10.09 -17.43
N GLU A 69 -2.00 -9.87 -17.55
CA GLU A 69 -2.95 -10.89 -17.97
C GLU A 69 -2.62 -11.47 -19.36
N THR A 70 -2.12 -10.64 -20.28
CA THR A 70 -1.70 -11.08 -21.61
C THR A 70 -0.39 -11.86 -21.54
N ILE A 71 0.56 -11.41 -20.72
CA ILE A 71 1.84 -12.10 -20.48
C ILE A 71 1.59 -13.49 -19.88
N CYS A 72 0.61 -13.62 -18.99
CA CYS A 72 0.39 -14.82 -18.19
C CYS A 72 -0.63 -15.80 -18.77
N ARG A 73 -0.91 -15.73 -20.08
CA ARG A 73 -1.74 -16.72 -20.78
C ARG A 73 -1.13 -18.12 -20.73
N GLU A 74 0.19 -18.22 -20.71
CA GLU A 74 0.89 -19.49 -20.57
C GLU A 74 0.94 -19.90 -19.08
N ASN A 75 0.52 -21.13 -18.76
CA ASN A 75 0.52 -21.65 -17.39
C ASN A 75 1.90 -21.57 -16.70
N ARG A 76 2.99 -21.74 -17.48
CA ARG A 76 4.36 -21.64 -16.95
C ARG A 76 4.72 -20.22 -16.50
N VAL A 77 4.25 -19.21 -17.24
CA VAL A 77 4.44 -17.80 -16.90
C VAL A 77 3.54 -17.40 -15.73
N ARG A 78 2.31 -17.91 -15.71
CA ARG A 78 1.41 -17.75 -14.55
C ARG A 78 2.03 -18.31 -13.27
N ASN A 79 2.62 -19.51 -13.32
CA ASN A 79 3.32 -20.09 -12.17
C ASN A 79 4.48 -19.20 -11.69
N VAL A 80 5.21 -18.53 -12.60
CA VAL A 80 6.24 -17.55 -12.23
C VAL A 80 5.61 -16.37 -11.48
N MET A 81 4.50 -15.81 -11.97
CA MET A 81 3.82 -14.71 -11.26
C MET A 81 3.31 -15.13 -9.89
N GLU A 82 2.70 -16.31 -9.78
CA GLU A 82 2.29 -16.86 -8.48
C GLU A 82 3.50 -17.04 -7.55
N TYR A 83 4.64 -17.51 -8.07
CA TYR A 83 5.86 -17.67 -7.27
C TYR A 83 6.41 -16.33 -6.78
N LEU A 84 6.42 -15.31 -7.66
CA LEU A 84 6.94 -13.97 -7.35
C LEU A 84 6.05 -13.15 -6.40
N PHE A 85 4.72 -13.32 -6.44
CA PHE A 85 3.79 -12.46 -5.70
C PHE A 85 3.01 -13.20 -4.60
N ILE A 86 2.83 -14.52 -4.70
CA ILE A 86 2.10 -15.31 -3.70
C ILE A 86 3.09 -16.00 -2.77
N ARG A 87 4.02 -16.81 -3.30
CA ARG A 87 4.98 -17.54 -2.45
C ARG A 87 5.94 -16.61 -1.72
N ALA A 88 6.38 -15.56 -2.40
CA ALA A 88 7.29 -14.58 -1.85
C ALA A 88 6.70 -13.83 -0.62
N HIS A 89 5.37 -13.87 -0.42
CA HIS A 89 4.71 -13.29 0.76
C HIS A 89 5.20 -13.91 2.08
N ASN A 90 5.29 -15.25 2.14
CA ASN A 90 5.72 -15.98 3.34
C ASN A 90 7.15 -16.53 3.23
N HIS A 91 7.68 -16.65 2.01
CA HIS A 91 8.99 -17.23 1.72
C HIS A 91 9.89 -16.25 0.96
N TYR A 92 9.90 -14.98 1.38
CA TYR A 92 10.60 -13.92 0.66
C TYR A 92 12.07 -14.24 0.41
N ASP A 93 12.82 -14.70 1.42
CA ASP A 93 14.25 -14.96 1.29
C ASP A 93 14.53 -16.06 0.24
N GLU A 94 13.68 -17.10 0.18
CA GLU A 94 13.78 -18.15 -0.83
C GLU A 94 13.58 -17.59 -2.24
N VAL A 95 12.50 -16.84 -2.46
CA VAL A 95 12.19 -16.29 -3.78
C VAL A 95 13.19 -15.21 -4.16
N HIS A 96 13.68 -14.43 -3.20
CA HIS A 96 14.72 -13.44 -3.38
C HIS A 96 16.01 -14.06 -3.90
N ASP A 97 16.48 -15.14 -3.26
CA ASP A 97 17.72 -15.81 -3.67
C ASP A 97 17.60 -16.44 -5.05
N PHE A 98 16.43 -17.01 -5.37
CA PHE A 98 16.13 -17.51 -6.71
C PHE A 98 16.20 -16.39 -7.77
N VAL A 99 15.52 -15.27 -7.55
CA VAL A 99 15.45 -14.16 -8.52
C VAL A 99 16.80 -13.45 -8.65
N SER A 100 17.49 -13.20 -7.54
CA SER A 100 18.82 -12.58 -7.52
C SER A 100 19.85 -13.45 -8.24
N GLY A 101 19.85 -14.76 -7.98
CA GLY A 101 20.71 -15.72 -8.68
C GLY A 101 20.44 -15.77 -10.17
N LEU A 102 19.16 -15.74 -10.55
CA LEU A 102 18.72 -15.75 -11.94
C LEU A 102 19.13 -14.47 -12.70
N LEU A 103 18.91 -13.29 -12.13
CA LEU A 103 19.27 -12.03 -12.77
C LEU A 103 20.77 -11.93 -13.02
N ARG A 104 21.59 -12.35 -12.03
CA ARG A 104 23.05 -12.36 -12.15
C ARG A 104 23.58 -13.34 -13.19
N SER A 105 22.87 -14.43 -13.46
CA SER A 105 23.33 -15.51 -14.35
C SER A 105 22.81 -15.40 -15.79
N TYR A 106 21.57 -14.95 -15.98
CA TYR A 106 20.92 -14.92 -17.31
C TYR A 106 20.94 -13.56 -18.00
N VAL A 107 20.98 -12.45 -17.26
CA VAL A 107 20.88 -11.11 -17.87
C VAL A 107 22.28 -10.54 -18.10
N LYS A 108 22.83 -10.78 -19.30
CA LYS A 108 24.11 -10.19 -19.71
C LYS A 108 24.03 -8.66 -19.68
N GLY A 109 24.92 -8.02 -18.92
CA GLY A 109 25.01 -6.56 -18.81
C GLY A 109 24.21 -5.94 -17.67
N ILE A 110 23.51 -6.73 -16.83
CA ILE A 110 22.89 -6.20 -15.62
C ILE A 110 23.97 -5.91 -14.57
N SER A 111 24.02 -4.67 -14.07
CA SER A 111 24.95 -4.34 -12.98
C SER A 111 24.42 -4.87 -11.64
N PRO A 112 25.29 -5.21 -10.68
CA PRO A 112 24.87 -5.57 -9.32
C PRO A 112 23.99 -4.51 -8.67
N GLN A 113 24.22 -3.22 -8.99
CA GLN A 113 23.41 -2.11 -8.51
C GLN A 113 21.99 -2.14 -9.06
N MET A 114 21.80 -2.47 -10.33
CA MET A 114 20.45 -2.62 -10.92
C MET A 114 19.70 -3.79 -10.30
N VAL A 115 20.37 -4.92 -10.07
CA VAL A 115 19.78 -6.06 -9.35
C VAL A 115 19.34 -5.62 -7.96
N LEU A 116 20.21 -4.93 -7.22
CA LEU A 116 19.88 -4.42 -5.89
C LEU A 116 18.69 -3.46 -5.91
N THR A 117 18.64 -2.52 -6.87
CA THR A 117 17.51 -1.58 -7.02
C THR A 117 16.22 -2.33 -7.30
N PHE A 118 16.23 -3.30 -8.21
CA PHE A 118 15.07 -4.13 -8.51
C PHE A 118 14.61 -4.94 -7.30
N MET A 119 15.54 -5.63 -6.62
CA MET A 119 15.21 -6.43 -5.43
C MET A 119 14.69 -5.56 -4.28
N ASN A 120 15.18 -4.33 -4.10
CA ASN A 120 14.65 -3.40 -3.11
C ASN A 120 13.23 -2.92 -3.45
N VAL A 121 12.95 -2.63 -4.72
CA VAL A 121 11.59 -2.27 -5.18
C VAL A 121 10.64 -3.46 -5.04
N TRP A 122 11.10 -4.67 -5.34
CA TRP A 122 10.31 -5.89 -5.25
C TRP A 122 10.07 -6.33 -3.80
N ARG A 123 11.08 -6.22 -2.91
CA ARG A 123 10.93 -6.36 -1.45
C ARG A 123 9.80 -5.49 -0.93
N TYR A 124 9.78 -4.24 -1.38
CA TYR A 124 8.76 -3.28 -0.97
C TYR A 124 7.36 -3.64 -1.49
N ALA A 125 7.26 -4.35 -2.62
CA ALA A 125 5.97 -4.81 -3.16
C ALA A 125 5.46 -6.08 -2.46
N VAL A 126 6.36 -6.92 -1.94
CA VAL A 126 6.05 -8.27 -1.43
C VAL A 126 6.06 -8.38 0.11
N CYS A 127 6.97 -7.67 0.77
CA CYS A 127 7.23 -7.77 2.21
C CYS A 127 6.65 -6.63 3.05
N GLN A 128 5.68 -5.85 2.53
CA GLN A 128 4.95 -4.96 3.43
C GLN A 128 4.21 -5.85 4.43
N ASP A 129 4.43 -5.60 5.73
CA ASP A 129 3.61 -6.19 6.78
C ASP A 129 2.14 -5.99 6.41
N ARG A 130 1.30 -7.00 6.69
CA ARG A 130 -0.13 -6.88 6.45
C ARG A 130 -0.62 -5.57 7.03
N PRO A 131 -1.42 -4.78 6.30
CA PRO A 131 -2.12 -3.64 6.84
C PRO A 131 -2.74 -4.03 8.19
N THR A 132 -2.41 -3.31 9.26
CA THR A 132 -3.06 -3.56 10.53
C THR A 132 -4.55 -3.35 10.39
N ARG A 133 -5.34 -3.90 11.31
CA ARG A 133 -6.80 -3.67 11.31
C ARG A 133 -7.14 -2.18 11.35
N PHE A 134 -6.23 -1.35 11.85
CA PHE A 134 -6.36 0.10 11.84
C PHE A 134 -6.36 0.72 10.44
N ALA A 135 -5.59 0.17 9.50
CA ALA A 135 -5.57 0.66 8.13
C ALA A 135 -6.94 0.51 7.43
N ASP A 136 -7.72 -0.49 7.85
CA ASP A 136 -9.11 -0.67 7.39
C ASP A 136 -10.08 0.39 7.91
N GLU A 137 -9.63 1.29 8.78
CA GLU A 137 -10.43 2.40 9.31
C GLU A 137 -10.06 3.74 8.68
N ILE A 138 -8.98 3.82 7.92
CA ILE A 138 -8.53 5.05 7.23
C ILE A 138 -9.46 5.34 6.05
N LEU A 139 -10.08 6.51 5.97
CA LEU A 139 -11.07 6.80 4.93
C LEU A 139 -10.45 7.02 3.54
N TYR A 140 -9.16 7.36 3.49
CA TYR A 140 -8.41 7.60 2.25
C TYR A 140 -7.25 6.62 2.12
N PRO A 141 -7.49 5.37 1.65
CA PRO A 141 -6.47 4.33 1.61
C PRO A 141 -5.26 4.71 0.73
N GLU A 142 -5.49 5.45 -0.34
CA GLU A 142 -4.45 6.05 -1.19
C GLU A 142 -3.44 6.94 -0.45
N TYR A 143 -3.83 7.53 0.68
CA TYR A 143 -2.98 8.37 1.53
C TYR A 143 -2.68 7.71 2.88
N ALA A 144 -3.02 6.42 3.05
CA ALA A 144 -2.93 5.71 4.33
C ALA A 144 -1.52 5.74 4.92
N ASP A 145 -0.49 5.69 4.08
CA ASP A 145 0.90 5.78 4.50
C ASP A 145 1.20 7.10 5.22
N ARG A 146 0.89 8.24 4.59
CA ARG A 146 1.10 9.57 5.19
C ARG A 146 0.24 9.78 6.42
N ILE A 147 -1.00 9.26 6.39
CA ILE A 147 -1.93 9.32 7.53
C ILE A 147 -1.35 8.51 8.69
N LEU A 148 -0.93 7.26 8.47
CA LEU A 148 -0.33 6.40 9.48
C LEU A 148 0.95 7.01 10.05
N ASP A 149 1.87 7.45 9.20
CA ASP A 149 3.14 8.05 9.64
C ASP A 149 2.91 9.31 10.49
N THR A 150 1.93 10.13 10.10
CA THR A 150 1.57 11.33 10.87
C THR A 150 0.89 10.98 12.19
N LEU A 151 0.03 9.96 12.21
CA LEU A 151 -0.59 9.47 13.43
C LEU A 151 0.44 8.85 14.37
N SER A 152 1.35 8.01 13.87
CA SER A 152 2.48 7.46 14.62
C SER A 152 3.32 8.57 15.25
N PHE A 153 3.62 9.63 14.49
CA PHE A 153 4.34 10.78 15.00
C PHE A 153 3.58 11.52 16.11
N LEU A 154 2.26 11.73 15.94
CA LEU A 154 1.44 12.44 16.94
C LEU A 154 1.13 11.60 18.17
N LEU A 155 1.12 10.28 18.03
CA LEU A 155 0.81 9.33 19.09
C LEU A 155 2.06 8.83 19.80
N ASP A 156 3.26 9.16 19.33
CA ASP A 156 4.51 8.73 19.96
C ASP A 156 4.60 9.25 21.40
N GLY A 157 4.72 8.33 22.36
CA GLY A 157 4.71 8.64 23.80
C GLY A 157 3.33 8.98 24.39
N GLU A 158 2.26 9.07 23.58
CA GLU A 158 0.91 9.40 24.04
C GLU A 158 0.11 8.14 24.38
N VAL A 159 -0.40 8.03 25.62
CA VAL A 159 -1.06 6.80 26.12
C VAL A 159 -2.47 7.02 26.67
N GLY A 160 -2.91 8.27 26.82
CA GLY A 160 -4.18 8.64 27.47
C GLY A 160 -4.91 9.79 26.78
N ARG A 161 -5.03 10.94 27.47
CA ARG A 161 -5.80 12.09 26.98
C ARG A 161 -5.27 12.65 25.65
N GLY A 162 -3.95 12.71 25.46
CA GLY A 162 -3.35 13.16 24.21
C GLY A 162 -3.62 12.19 23.06
N ALA A 163 -3.55 10.88 23.30
CA ALA A 163 -3.94 9.87 22.31
C ALA A 163 -5.41 9.99 21.91
N ALA A 164 -6.31 10.21 22.88
CA ALA A 164 -7.72 10.46 22.61
C ALA A 164 -7.93 11.75 21.79
N LEU A 165 -7.23 12.84 22.13
CA LEU A 165 -7.27 14.10 21.36
C LEU A 165 -6.87 13.89 19.89
N VAL A 166 -5.77 13.18 19.64
CA VAL A 166 -5.29 12.91 18.28
C VAL A 166 -6.31 12.09 17.49
N MET A 167 -6.87 11.04 18.09
CA MET A 167 -7.86 10.20 17.42
C MET A 167 -9.19 10.93 17.18
N VAL A 168 -9.63 11.77 18.12
CA VAL A 168 -10.80 12.64 17.92
C VAL A 168 -10.57 13.63 16.78
N CYS A 169 -9.40 14.28 16.74
CA CYS A 169 -9.08 15.20 15.65
C CYS A 169 -9.01 14.49 14.29
N ALA A 170 -8.39 13.31 14.22
CA ALA A 170 -8.30 12.53 12.99
C ALA A 170 -9.69 12.08 12.49
N ARG A 171 -10.58 11.68 13.42
CA ARG A 171 -11.98 11.33 13.12
C ARG A 171 -12.77 12.56 12.66
N ASP A 172 -12.72 13.65 13.42
CA ASP A 172 -13.47 14.87 13.15
C ASP A 172 -13.00 15.53 11.84
N GLU A 173 -11.71 15.40 11.50
CA GLU A 173 -11.18 15.81 10.21
C GLU A 173 -11.64 14.90 9.06
N GLY A 174 -12.10 13.68 9.33
CA GLY A 174 -12.57 12.73 8.32
C GLY A 174 -11.46 11.83 7.76
N LEU A 175 -10.32 11.71 8.44
CA LEU A 175 -9.21 10.87 8.00
C LEU A 175 -9.41 9.39 8.34
N VAL A 176 -10.08 9.12 9.46
CA VAL A 176 -10.37 7.77 9.96
C VAL A 176 -11.82 7.68 10.41
N ARG A 177 -12.37 6.47 10.42
CA ARG A 177 -13.69 6.17 11.00
C ARG A 177 -13.67 6.32 12.53
N ASN A 178 -14.82 6.10 13.16
CA ASN A 178 -14.88 5.96 14.60
C ASN A 178 -14.25 4.63 15.03
N VAL A 179 -12.96 4.66 15.40
CA VAL A 179 -12.16 3.45 15.64
C VAL A 179 -12.26 2.98 17.09
N ALA A 180 -12.59 1.69 17.28
CA ALA A 180 -12.56 1.08 18.61
C ALA A 180 -11.12 0.86 19.10
N HIS A 181 -10.88 0.98 20.41
CA HIS A 181 -9.55 0.76 21.01
C HIS A 181 -8.89 -0.55 20.57
N ALA A 182 -9.65 -1.66 20.51
CA ALA A 182 -9.12 -2.96 20.11
C ALA A 182 -8.52 -2.97 18.69
N ILE A 183 -8.95 -2.05 17.83
CA ILE A 183 -8.39 -1.83 16.49
C ILE A 183 -7.19 -0.89 16.56
N VAL A 184 -7.30 0.22 17.30
CA VAL A 184 -6.19 1.16 17.55
C VAL A 184 -4.95 0.43 18.11
N SER A 185 -5.13 -0.48 19.07
CA SER A 185 -4.05 -1.23 19.70
C SER A 185 -3.34 -2.21 18.77
N THR A 186 -3.87 -2.49 17.58
CA THR A 186 -3.16 -3.31 16.57
C THR A 186 -2.00 -2.55 15.93
N GLU A 187 -2.11 -1.22 15.83
CA GLU A 187 -1.07 -0.33 15.30
C GLU A 187 -0.30 0.33 16.45
N PHE A 188 -1.00 0.90 17.43
CA PHE A 188 -0.44 1.71 18.51
C PHE A 188 -0.54 0.99 19.85
N LYS A 189 0.33 -0.01 20.06
CA LYS A 189 0.26 -0.96 21.20
C LYS A 189 0.38 -0.29 22.57
N HIS A 190 1.02 0.87 22.66
CA HIS A 190 1.23 1.60 23.91
C HIS A 190 -0.03 2.33 24.42
N ILE A 191 -1.05 2.52 23.58
CA ILE A 191 -2.27 3.24 23.96
C ILE A 191 -3.11 2.41 24.94
N SER A 192 -3.32 2.95 26.14
CA SER A 192 -4.08 2.29 27.20
C SER A 192 -5.59 2.30 26.91
N LYS A 193 -6.24 1.12 26.99
CA LYS A 193 -7.69 0.95 26.77
C LYS A 193 -8.52 1.83 27.69
N THR A 194 -8.20 1.80 28.98
CA THR A 194 -8.94 2.51 30.03
C THR A 194 -8.85 4.01 29.82
N ALA A 195 -7.64 4.53 29.58
CA ALA A 195 -7.44 5.95 29.38
C ALA A 195 -8.08 6.42 28.06
N TYR A 196 -7.89 5.68 26.97
CA TYR A 196 -8.46 6.02 25.67
C TYR A 196 -9.99 6.16 25.72
N ASN A 197 -10.68 5.15 26.27
CA ASN A 197 -12.15 5.14 26.33
C ASN A 197 -12.72 6.26 27.23
N ASN A 198 -12.03 6.57 28.33
CA ASN A 198 -12.47 7.62 29.26
C ASN A 198 -12.40 9.01 28.62
N TYR A 199 -11.41 9.26 27.76
CA TYR A 199 -11.16 10.57 27.17
C TYR A 199 -11.71 10.74 25.74
N LEU A 200 -12.16 9.66 25.09
CA LEU A 200 -12.67 9.71 23.70
C LEU A 200 -13.89 10.64 23.53
N HIS A 201 -14.66 10.83 24.60
CA HIS A 201 -15.85 11.67 24.63
C HIS A 201 -15.63 12.99 25.39
N GLU A 202 -14.39 13.28 25.80
CA GLU A 202 -14.05 14.52 26.50
C GLU A 202 -14.18 15.72 25.55
N ARG A 203 -14.60 16.87 26.11
CA ARG A 203 -14.60 18.14 25.38
C ARG A 203 -13.18 18.74 25.41
N PHE A 204 -12.45 18.55 24.32
CA PHE A 204 -11.18 19.23 24.08
C PHE A 204 -11.39 20.69 23.67
N THR A 205 -10.47 21.57 24.06
CA THR A 205 -10.53 22.99 23.71
C THR A 205 -10.19 23.21 22.24
N ASP A 206 -10.71 24.28 21.64
CA ASP A 206 -10.41 24.63 20.24
C ASP A 206 -8.91 24.87 20.03
N LYS A 207 -8.20 25.39 21.04
CA LYS A 207 -6.75 25.59 20.98
C LYS A 207 -5.99 24.27 20.84
N GLU A 208 -6.38 23.25 21.60
CA GLU A 208 -5.77 21.91 21.53
C GLU A 208 -6.08 21.25 20.18
N LYS A 209 -7.33 21.30 19.75
CA LYS A 209 -7.76 20.75 18.45
C LYS A 209 -7.03 21.42 17.28
N ASN A 210 -6.97 22.74 17.26
CA ASN A 210 -6.39 23.49 16.15
C ASN A 210 -4.90 23.20 15.96
N ARG A 211 -4.15 22.94 17.04
CA ARG A 211 -2.73 22.55 16.95
C ARG A 211 -2.56 21.17 16.29
N THR A 212 -3.34 20.19 16.73
CA THR A 212 -3.31 18.84 16.18
C THR A 212 -3.79 18.81 14.74
N ILE A 213 -4.92 19.49 14.44
CA ILE A 213 -5.47 19.63 13.08
C ILE A 213 -4.47 20.31 12.15
N GLY A 214 -3.84 21.41 12.61
CA GLY A 214 -2.80 22.10 11.82
C GLY A 214 -1.63 21.18 11.47
N THR A 215 -1.25 20.30 12.39
CA THR A 215 -0.16 19.32 12.17
C THR A 215 -0.60 18.22 11.20
N LEU A 216 -1.82 17.68 11.36
CA LEU A 216 -2.41 16.71 10.44
C LEU A 216 -2.45 17.26 9.01
N ARG A 217 -3.02 18.44 8.81
CA ARG A 217 -3.14 19.08 7.48
C ARG A 217 -1.79 19.34 6.83
N THR A 218 -0.84 19.86 7.59
CA THR A 218 0.50 20.22 7.07
C THR A 218 1.33 18.99 6.72
N LYS A 219 1.39 17.98 7.60
CA LYS A 219 2.22 16.78 7.38
C LYS A 219 1.63 15.82 6.34
N ILE A 220 0.31 15.67 6.32
CA ILE A 220 -0.37 14.79 5.35
C ILE A 220 -0.49 15.49 3.99
N GLY A 221 -0.64 16.82 3.98
CA GLY A 221 -0.81 17.63 2.78
C GLY A 221 -2.25 17.62 2.28
N TYR A 222 -3.18 18.16 3.09
CA TYR A 222 -4.57 18.34 2.68
C TYR A 222 -5.19 19.62 3.24
N THR A 223 -6.21 20.11 2.54
CA THR A 223 -7.13 21.14 3.01
C THR A 223 -8.51 20.54 3.23
N LYS A 224 -9.27 21.16 4.13
CA LYS A 224 -10.67 20.81 4.38
C LYS A 224 -11.52 22.06 4.23
N ASP A 225 -12.45 22.00 3.28
CA ASP A 225 -13.35 23.10 2.96
C ASP A 225 -14.47 23.21 4.00
N GLY A 226 -15.17 24.35 4.03
CA GLY A 226 -16.21 24.64 5.03
C GLY A 226 -17.43 23.70 4.96
N ASP A 227 -17.61 22.98 3.85
CA ASP A 227 -18.60 21.92 3.65
C ASP A 227 -18.12 20.54 4.15
N GLY A 228 -16.91 20.47 4.70
CA GLY A 228 -16.29 19.26 5.22
C GLY A 228 -15.53 18.43 4.19
N ARG A 229 -15.46 18.86 2.93
CA ARG A 229 -14.75 18.15 1.86
C ARG A 229 -13.24 18.24 2.05
N ILE A 230 -12.54 17.12 1.96
CA ILE A 230 -11.07 17.06 1.99
C ILE A 230 -10.51 17.06 0.57
N THR A 231 -9.53 17.92 0.33
CA THR A 231 -8.75 17.99 -0.90
C THR A 231 -7.27 17.86 -0.57
N PHE A 232 -6.60 16.83 -1.11
CA PHE A 232 -5.16 16.62 -0.89
C PHE A 232 -4.36 17.51 -1.84
N THR A 233 -3.33 18.18 -1.31
CA THR A 233 -2.53 19.18 -2.03
C THR A 233 -1.51 18.58 -2.99
N ASP A 234 -1.27 17.27 -2.91
CA ASP A 234 -0.35 16.52 -3.76
C ASP A 234 -1.03 15.24 -4.28
N ARG A 235 -0.92 15.00 -5.60
CA ARG A 235 -1.48 13.82 -6.28
C ARG A 235 -0.49 12.66 -6.44
N GLN A 236 0.76 12.79 -5.99
CA GLN A 236 1.67 11.65 -5.96
C GLN A 236 1.28 10.66 -4.85
N LEU A 237 0.49 9.67 -5.26
CA LEU A 237 0.16 8.48 -4.49
C LEU A 237 1.44 7.80 -4.01
N SER A 238 1.57 7.60 -2.69
CA SER A 238 2.68 6.80 -2.18
C SER A 238 2.46 5.34 -2.57
N ARG A 239 3.55 4.63 -2.86
CA ARG A 239 3.51 3.22 -3.28
C ARG A 239 2.86 2.32 -2.22
N LYS A 240 2.95 2.68 -0.94
CA LYS A 240 2.28 2.01 0.19
C LYS A 240 0.78 2.37 0.28
N GLY A 241 0.39 3.60 -0.05
CA GLY A 241 -1.02 3.97 -0.22
C GLY A 241 -1.72 3.18 -1.33
N LEU A 242 -1.02 2.89 -2.44
CA LEU A 242 -1.53 2.00 -3.48
C LEU A 242 -1.78 0.59 -2.92
N PHE A 243 -0.81 0.00 -2.21
CA PHE A 243 -0.94 -1.31 -1.56
C PHE A 243 -2.14 -1.39 -0.59
N PHE A 244 -2.34 -0.37 0.27
CA PHE A 244 -3.50 -0.32 1.18
C PHE A 244 -4.83 -0.34 0.43
N ARG A 245 -4.92 0.36 -0.71
CA ARG A 245 -6.11 0.36 -1.57
C ARG A 245 -6.38 -1.02 -2.17
N LEU A 246 -5.34 -1.75 -2.57
CA LEU A 246 -5.45 -3.12 -3.10
C LEU A 246 -5.88 -4.13 -2.05
N TRP A 247 -5.26 -4.06 -0.87
CA TRP A 247 -5.60 -4.93 0.25
C TRP A 247 -7.07 -4.81 0.65
N ARG A 248 -7.59 -3.58 0.78
CA ARG A 248 -9.01 -3.36 1.07
C ARG A 248 -9.93 -3.89 -0.02
N GLY A 249 -9.54 -3.76 -1.29
CA GLY A 249 -10.25 -4.37 -2.40
C GLY A 249 -10.40 -5.88 -2.22
N ILE A 250 -9.30 -6.59 -1.97
CA ILE A 250 -9.30 -8.04 -1.70
C ILE A 250 -10.23 -8.39 -0.53
N LYS A 251 -10.14 -7.67 0.59
CA LYS A 251 -10.94 -7.94 1.79
C LYS A 251 -12.44 -7.75 1.56
N SER A 252 -12.82 -6.75 0.76
CA SER A 252 -14.22 -6.48 0.40
C SER A 252 -14.84 -7.57 -0.47
N LEU A 253 -14.01 -8.33 -1.19
CA LEU A 253 -14.45 -9.46 -2.02
C LEU A 253 -14.52 -10.78 -1.24
N SER A 254 -13.83 -10.85 -0.10
CA SER A 254 -13.84 -12.01 0.82
C SER A 254 -14.81 -11.86 2.01
N SER A 255 -15.70 -10.86 1.99
CA SER A 255 -16.73 -10.60 3.01
C SER A 255 -18.11 -10.83 2.42
#